data_AF-A0A084DE31-F1
#
_entry.id   AF-A0A084DE31-F1
#
_cell.length_a   1.000
_cell.length_b   1.000
_cell.length_c   1.000
_cell.angle_alpha   90.00
_cell.angle_beta   90.00
_cell.angle_gamma   90.00
#
_symmetry.space_group_name_H-M   'P 1'
#
loop_
_entity.id
_entity.type
_entity.pdbx_description
1 polymer ?
#
loop_
_entity_poly.entity_id
_entity_poly.type
_entity_poly.pdbx_seq_one_letter_code
_entity_poly.pdbx_strand_id
1 'polypeptide(L)'
;MIPTLARYAIRAALILVTAAAALFLLLLAAIVIARYEPDSGYCPDAPIAELEAKILAFAREQRMELNGAEFVGIPRYRADKHGWWAFDLKSHDENYVATIDCDGRITGFGTIRKLSFDPPPRSAQ
;
A
#
# COMPACT_ATOMS: atom_id res chain seq x y z
N MET A 1 23.73 45.31 32.94
CA MET A 1 22.82 44.20 33.31
C MET A 1 22.11 43.74 32.05
N ILE A 2 22.48 42.59 31.46
CA ILE A 2 21.65 41.98 30.39
C ILE A 2 20.38 41.53 31.13
N PRO A 3 19.29 42.30 31.01
CA PRO A 3 18.27 42.31 32.02
C PRO A 3 17.49 41.02 31.88
N THR A 4 17.07 40.47 32.99
CA THR A 4 16.28 39.24 33.17
C THR A 4 15.23 38.99 32.08
N LEU A 5 14.65 40.05 31.52
CA LEU A 5 13.75 40.04 30.35
C LEU A 5 14.30 39.32 29.11
N ALA A 6 15.54 39.58 28.70
CA ALA A 6 16.13 38.95 27.52
C ALA A 6 16.30 37.43 27.72
N ARG A 7 16.67 37.01 28.94
CA ARG A 7 16.77 35.59 29.29
C ARG A 7 15.40 34.92 29.36
N TYR A 8 14.38 35.64 29.83
CA TYR A 8 13.02 35.14 29.90
C TYR A 8 12.41 34.96 28.50
N ALA A 9 12.63 35.93 27.60
CA ALA A 9 12.19 35.85 26.21
C ALA A 9 12.85 34.67 25.47
N ILE A 10 14.16 34.48 25.64
CA ILE A 10 14.87 33.34 25.03
C ILE A 10 14.34 32.00 25.56
N ARG A 11 14.10 31.90 26.88
CA ARG A 11 13.52 30.68 27.48
C ARG A 11 12.11 30.42 26.98
N ALA A 12 11.27 31.45 26.89
CA ALA A 12 9.91 31.33 26.36
C ALA A 12 9.92 30.89 24.89
N ALA A 13 10.80 31.46 24.08
CA ALA A 13 10.96 31.06 22.68
C ALA A 13 11.41 29.59 22.57
N LEU A 14 12.38 29.14 23.38
CA LEU A 14 12.81 27.75 23.40
C LEU A 14 11.69 26.79 23.83
N ILE A 15 10.88 27.17 24.82
CA ILE A 15 9.73 26.37 25.25
C ILE A 15 8.69 26.27 24.13
N LEU A 16 8.41 27.37 23.43
CA LEU A 16 7.47 27.37 22.31
C LEU A 16 7.97 26.50 21.16
N VAL A 17 9.25 26.60 20.81
CA VAL A 17 9.85 25.78 19.74
C VAL A 17 9.82 24.30 20.10
N THR A 18 10.18 23.95 21.33
CA THR A 18 10.16 22.55 21.79
C THR A 18 8.73 21.99 21.85
N ALA A 19 7.76 22.78 22.33
CA ALA A 19 6.36 22.39 22.33
C ALA A 19 5.81 22.20 20.90
N ALA A 20 6.13 23.10 19.98
CA ALA A 20 5.73 23.00 18.59
C ALA A 20 6.33 21.75 17.91
N ALA A 21 7.61 21.48 18.15
CA ALA A 21 8.27 20.27 17.64
C ALA A 21 7.64 18.99 18.21
N ALA A 22 7.35 18.96 19.52
CA ALA A 22 6.68 17.82 20.15
C ALA A 22 5.27 17.58 19.57
N LEU A 23 4.48 18.64 19.39
CA LEU A 23 3.17 18.57 18.73
C LEU A 23 3.28 18.04 17.29
N PHE A 24 4.26 18.52 16.54
CA PHE A 24 4.50 18.06 15.18
C PHE A 24 4.85 16.57 15.13
N LEU A 25 5.72 16.10 16.03
CA LEU A 25 6.06 14.68 16.15
C LEU A 25 4.84 13.83 16.57
N LEU A 26 4.01 14.33 17.48
CA LEU A 26 2.77 13.66 17.87
C LEU A 26 1.78 13.56 16.69
N LEU A 27 1.66 14.60 15.87
CA LEU A 27 0.85 14.56 14.65
C LEU A 27 1.37 13.53 13.65
N LEU A 28 2.68 13.48 13.43
CA LEU A 28 3.28 12.45 12.57
C LEU A 28 3.04 11.05 13.12
N ALA A 29 3.21 10.84 14.43
CA ALA A 29 2.91 9.58 15.07
C ALA A 29 1.43 9.21 14.91
N ALA A 30 0.52 10.16 15.10
CA ALA A 30 -0.92 9.94 14.90
C ALA A 30 -1.26 9.61 13.44
N ILE A 31 -0.61 10.25 12.46
CA ILE A 31 -0.80 9.91 11.04
C ILE A 31 -0.26 8.52 10.72
N VAL A 32 0.91 8.16 11.28
CA VAL A 32 1.47 6.83 11.13
C VAL A 32 0.53 5.82 11.76
N ILE A 33 0.12 5.99 13.01
CA ILE A 33 -0.79 5.09 13.73
C ILE A 33 -2.14 5.02 13.00
N ALA A 34 -2.76 6.11 12.57
CA ALA A 34 -4.01 6.07 11.80
C ALA A 34 -3.86 5.35 10.45
N ARG A 35 -2.65 5.32 9.86
CA ARG A 35 -2.33 4.53 8.67
C ARG A 35 -1.95 3.08 8.99
N TYR A 36 -1.55 2.80 10.23
CA TYR A 36 -1.01 1.55 10.77
C TYR A 36 -1.84 1.01 11.93
N GLU A 37 -3.10 1.42 12.05
CA GLU A 37 -4.03 0.76 12.95
C GLU A 37 -4.09 -0.65 12.39
N PRO A 38 -3.70 -1.68 13.15
CA PRO A 38 -3.77 -3.04 12.67
C PRO A 38 -5.25 -3.37 12.62
N ASP A 39 -5.90 -2.96 11.53
CA ASP A 39 -7.18 -3.49 11.13
C ASP A 39 -6.97 -5.00 11.11
N SER A 40 -7.75 -5.67 11.94
CA SER A 40 -7.78 -7.12 12.05
C SER A 40 -7.94 -7.67 10.64
N GLY A 41 -6.82 -7.99 10.01
CA GLY A 41 -6.69 -8.21 8.57
C GLY A 41 -7.35 -9.51 8.14
N TYR A 42 -8.66 -9.57 8.29
CA TYR A 42 -9.50 -10.72 8.06
C TYR A 42 -10.77 -10.26 7.34
N CYS A 43 -10.72 -10.30 6.01
CA CYS A 43 -11.82 -9.89 5.14
C CYS A 43 -12.11 -10.93 4.04
N PRO A 44 -12.35 -12.21 4.40
CA PRO A 44 -12.75 -13.22 3.41
C PRO A 44 -14.14 -12.94 2.82
N ASP A 45 -14.94 -12.09 3.47
CA ASP A 45 -16.31 -11.75 3.04
C ASP A 45 -16.36 -10.42 2.26
N ALA A 46 -15.21 -9.85 1.90
CA ALA A 46 -15.17 -8.62 1.13
C ALA A 46 -15.90 -8.78 -0.22
N PRO A 47 -16.74 -7.82 -0.64
CA PRO A 47 -17.48 -7.92 -1.88
C PRO A 47 -16.52 -7.85 -3.08
N ILE A 48 -16.32 -9.00 -3.74
CA ILE A 48 -15.37 -9.15 -4.85
C ILE A 48 -15.57 -8.09 -5.94
N ALA A 49 -16.82 -7.83 -6.33
CA ALA A 49 -17.13 -6.83 -7.36
C ALA A 49 -16.68 -5.41 -7.00
N GLU A 50 -16.68 -5.05 -5.71
CA GLU A 50 -16.19 -3.75 -5.26
C GLU A 50 -14.65 -3.68 -5.35
N LEU A 51 -13.98 -4.77 -5.00
CA LEU A 51 -12.52 -4.88 -5.10
C LEU A 51 -12.06 -4.82 -6.56
N GLU A 52 -12.75 -5.51 -7.47
CA GLU A 52 -12.52 -5.45 -8.91
C GLU A 52 -12.65 -4.02 -9.45
N ALA A 53 -13.71 -3.30 -9.06
CA ALA A 53 -13.91 -1.92 -9.47
C ALA A 53 -12.77 -1.00 -8.98
N LYS A 54 -12.28 -1.19 -7.75
CA LYS A 54 -11.12 -0.44 -7.23
C LYS A 54 -9.84 -0.73 -8.02
N ILE A 55 -9.61 -1.99 -8.38
CA ILE A 55 -8.45 -2.39 -9.21
C ILE A 55 -8.50 -1.71 -10.59
N LEU A 56 -9.67 -1.72 -11.24
CA LEU A 56 -9.84 -1.07 -12.55
C LEU A 56 -9.69 0.46 -12.46
N ALA A 57 -10.20 1.08 -11.39
CA ALA A 57 -10.02 2.51 -11.15
C ALA A 57 -8.53 2.86 -10.98
N PHE A 58 -7.81 2.09 -10.15
CA PHE A 58 -6.37 2.27 -9.96
C PHE A 58 -5.59 2.14 -11.28
N ALA A 59 -5.87 1.10 -12.07
CA ALA A 59 -5.19 0.91 -13.34
C ALA A 59 -5.41 2.09 -14.31
N ARG A 60 -6.65 2.62 -14.35
CA ARG A 60 -6.98 3.80 -15.15
C ARG A 60 -6.21 5.04 -14.68
N GLU A 61 -6.09 5.24 -13.37
CA GLU A 61 -5.29 6.33 -12.78
C GLU A 61 -3.81 6.21 -13.14
N GLN A 62 -3.27 5.00 -13.16
CA GLN A 62 -1.88 4.71 -13.57
C GLN A 62 -1.66 4.76 -15.09
N ARG A 63 -2.67 5.14 -15.88
CA ARG A 63 -2.65 5.16 -17.35
C ARG A 63 -2.29 3.81 -17.97
N MET A 64 -2.63 2.72 -17.28
CA MET A 64 -2.49 1.37 -17.82
C MET A 64 -3.69 1.10 -18.72
N GLU A 65 -3.44 0.76 -19.98
CA GLU A 65 -4.51 0.37 -20.91
C GLU A 65 -4.96 -1.06 -20.62
N LEU A 66 -5.86 -1.19 -19.65
CA LEU A 66 -6.60 -2.43 -19.37
C LEU A 66 -7.92 -2.50 -20.17
N ASN A 67 -8.00 -1.83 -21.32
CA ASN A 67 -9.21 -1.83 -22.13
C ASN A 67 -9.49 -3.26 -22.63
N GLY A 68 -10.60 -3.84 -22.16
CA GLY A 68 -10.93 -5.24 -22.44
C GLY A 68 -10.21 -6.25 -21.56
N ALA A 69 -9.57 -5.82 -20.46
CA ALA A 69 -9.03 -6.75 -19.48
C ALA A 69 -10.15 -7.43 -18.70
N GLU A 70 -10.07 -8.75 -18.59
CA GLU A 70 -11.02 -9.59 -17.88
C GLU A 70 -10.36 -10.16 -16.63
N PHE A 71 -11.10 -10.19 -15.52
CA PHE A 71 -10.70 -10.95 -14.35
C PHE A 71 -10.83 -12.44 -14.64
N VAL A 72 -9.79 -13.22 -14.34
CA VAL A 72 -9.72 -14.64 -14.69
C VAL A 72 -9.70 -15.49 -13.43
N GLY A 73 -10.60 -16.47 -13.38
CA GLY A 73 -10.68 -17.42 -12.28
C GLY A 73 -11.26 -16.81 -11.00
N ILE A 74 -11.06 -17.52 -9.89
CA ILE A 74 -11.54 -17.10 -8.57
C ILE A 74 -10.42 -16.34 -7.88
N PRO A 75 -10.67 -15.12 -7.35
CA PRO A 75 -9.66 -14.38 -6.62
C PRO A 75 -9.24 -15.16 -5.36
N ARG A 76 -7.99 -14.98 -4.96
CA ARG A 76 -7.36 -15.78 -3.90
C ARG A 76 -7.15 -14.93 -2.66
N TYR A 77 -7.82 -15.29 -1.56
CA TYR A 77 -7.60 -14.65 -0.27
C TYR A 77 -6.36 -15.22 0.44
N ARG A 78 -5.59 -14.33 1.06
CA ARG A 78 -4.37 -14.65 1.84
C ARG A 78 -4.50 -14.00 3.21
N ALA A 79 -4.69 -14.82 4.25
CA ALA A 79 -4.84 -14.40 5.64
C ALA A 79 -3.50 -14.18 6.34
N ASP A 80 -2.59 -13.40 5.76
CA ASP A 80 -1.36 -13.00 6.43
C ASP A 80 -1.61 -11.85 7.43
N LYS A 81 -0.56 -11.17 7.90
CA LYS A 81 -0.66 -10.15 8.96
C LYS A 81 -1.70 -9.05 8.68
N HIS A 82 -1.97 -8.73 7.42
CA HIS A 82 -2.94 -7.68 7.06
C HIS A 82 -4.11 -8.19 6.21
N GLY A 83 -4.06 -9.42 5.70
CA GLY A 83 -5.13 -9.97 4.89
C GLY A 83 -5.24 -9.29 3.54
N TRP A 84 -5.15 -10.04 2.44
CA TRP A 84 -5.28 -9.45 1.11
C TRP A 84 -5.84 -10.43 0.09
N TRP A 85 -6.40 -9.87 -0.97
CA TRP A 85 -6.92 -10.59 -2.11
C TRP A 85 -6.03 -10.45 -3.33
N ALA A 86 -5.79 -11.56 -4.02
CA ALA A 86 -5.09 -11.62 -5.28
C ALA A 86 -6.08 -11.82 -6.44
N PHE A 87 -5.97 -10.99 -7.47
CA PHE A 87 -6.77 -11.03 -8.69
C PHE A 87 -5.85 -11.24 -9.88
N ASP A 88 -6.18 -12.23 -10.70
CA ASP A 88 -5.54 -12.41 -12.01
C ASP A 88 -6.36 -11.68 -13.06
N LEU A 89 -5.71 -10.85 -13.86
CA LEU A 89 -6.34 -10.14 -14.98
C LEU A 89 -5.66 -10.56 -16.27
N LYS A 90 -6.44 -10.66 -17.34
CA LYS A 90 -5.94 -10.93 -18.68
C LYS A 90 -6.38 -9.81 -19.61
N SER A 91 -5.42 -9.09 -20.15
CA SER A 91 -5.60 -8.20 -21.30
C SER A 91 -5.20 -8.94 -22.58
N HIS A 92 -5.48 -8.33 -23.73
CA HIS A 92 -5.10 -8.88 -25.04
C HIS A 92 -3.60 -9.17 -25.12
N ASP A 93 -2.77 -8.27 -24.58
CA ASP A 93 -1.32 -8.32 -24.75
C ASP A 93 -0.59 -8.93 -23.55
N GLU A 94 -1.17 -8.86 -22.35
CA GLU A 94 -0.48 -9.22 -21.10
C GLU A 94 -1.42 -9.81 -20.05
N ASN A 95 -0.86 -10.65 -19.18
CA ASN A 95 -1.53 -11.10 -17.97
C ASN A 95 -0.98 -10.28 -16.79
N TYR A 96 -1.87 -9.80 -15.93
CA TYR A 96 -1.55 -9.02 -14.74
C TYR A 96 -1.99 -9.74 -13.48
N VAL A 97 -1.35 -9.38 -12.37
CA VAL A 97 -1.82 -9.68 -11.02
C VAL A 97 -2.00 -8.37 -10.30
N ALA A 98 -3.16 -8.22 -9.68
CA ALA A 98 -3.45 -7.17 -8.72
C ALA A 98 -3.60 -7.78 -7.32
N THR A 99 -3.05 -7.10 -6.32
CA THR A 99 -3.23 -7.44 -4.91
C THR A 99 -3.83 -6.24 -4.20
N ILE A 100 -4.85 -6.48 -3.38
CA ILE A 100 -5.60 -5.45 -2.66
C ILE A 100 -5.77 -5.89 -1.21
N ASP A 101 -5.44 -5.01 -0.27
CA ASP A 101 -5.65 -5.29 1.16
C ASP A 101 -7.13 -5.14 1.55
N CYS A 102 -7.44 -5.52 2.80
CA CYS A 102 -8.79 -5.43 3.33
C CYS A 102 -9.39 -4.02 3.37
N ASP A 103 -8.55 -2.98 3.35
CA ASP A 103 -9.00 -1.58 3.31
C ASP A 103 -9.30 -1.11 1.88
N GLY A 104 -9.03 -1.95 0.89
CA GLY A 104 -9.18 -1.62 -0.52
C GLY A 104 -8.01 -0.82 -1.08
N ARG A 105 -6.84 -0.84 -0.44
CA ARG A 105 -5.61 -0.24 -0.99
C ARG A 105 -4.92 -1.27 -1.88
N ILE A 106 -4.54 -0.84 -3.08
CA ILE A 106 -3.77 -1.69 -3.99
C ILE A 106 -2.34 -1.84 -3.44
N THR A 107 -2.00 -3.05 -3.00
CA THR A 107 -0.68 -3.38 -2.42
C THR A 107 0.33 -3.83 -3.47
N GLY A 108 -0.12 -4.14 -4.69
CA GLY A 108 0.74 -4.56 -5.78
C GLY A 108 -0.05 -4.72 -7.07
N PHE A 109 0.54 -4.27 -8.18
CA PHE A 109 -0.04 -4.38 -9.50
C PHE A 109 1.10 -4.57 -10.51
N GLY A 110 1.06 -5.63 -11.33
CA GLY A 110 2.13 -5.88 -12.31
C GLY A 110 1.86 -7.05 -13.23
N THR A 111 2.71 -7.22 -14.25
CA THR A 111 2.60 -8.29 -15.23
C THR A 111 3.12 -9.61 -14.68
N ILE A 112 2.44 -10.71 -15.02
CA ILE A 112 2.94 -12.06 -14.79
C ILE A 112 3.99 -12.36 -15.85
N ARG A 113 5.26 -12.05 -15.59
CA ARG A 113 6.34 -12.73 -16.30
C ARG A 113 6.37 -14.17 -15.81
N LYS A 114 5.92 -15.10 -16.64
CA LYS A 114 6.33 -16.50 -16.49
C LYS A 114 7.86 -16.50 -16.46
N LEU A 115 8.46 -16.82 -15.32
CA LEU A 115 9.86 -17.22 -15.33
C LEU A 115 9.93 -18.49 -16.17
N SER A 116 10.45 -18.37 -17.40
CA SER A 116 10.93 -19.53 -18.13
C SER A 116 12.08 -20.12 -17.33
N PHE A 117 11.80 -21.13 -16.52
CA PHE A 117 12.83 -22.01 -16.01
C PHE A 117 13.33 -22.82 -17.20
N ASP A 118 14.38 -22.33 -17.86
CA ASP A 118 15.16 -23.16 -18.76
C ASP A 118 15.93 -24.15 -17.86
N PRO A 119 15.63 -25.47 -17.87
CA PRO A 119 16.39 -26.41 -17.07
C PRO A 119 17.85 -26.38 -17.54
N PRO A 120 18.84 -26.42 -16.63
CA PRO A 120 20.24 -26.41 -17.02
C PRO A 120 20.52 -27.56 -17.99
N PRO A 121 21.33 -27.34 -19.05
CA PRO A 121 21.62 -28.37 -20.03
C PRO A 121 22.18 -29.58 -19.30
N ARG A 122 21.56 -30.75 -19.50
CA ARG A 122 22.11 -32.03 -19.04
C ARG A 122 23.48 -32.19 -19.68
N SER A 123 24.53 -32.02 -18.88
CA SER A 123 25.86 -32.51 -19.22
C SER A 123 25.73 -34.02 -19.47
N ALA A 124 25.88 -34.44 -20.73
CA ALA A 124 26.01 -35.84 -21.09
C ALA A 124 27.23 -36.42 -20.36
N GLN A 125 27.02 -37.57 -19.71
CA GLN A 125 28.09 -38.46 -19.26
C GLN A 125 28.77 -39.11 -20.47
#